data_AF-W4RVM5-F1
#
_entry.id   AF-W4RVM5-F1
#
_cell.length_a   1.000
_cell.length_b   1.000
_cell.length_c   1.000
_cell.angle_alpha   90.00
_cell.angle_beta   90.00
_cell.angle_gamma   90.00
#
_symmetry.space_group_name_H-M   'P 1'
#
loop_
_entity.id
_entity.type
_entity.pdbx_description
1 polymer ?
#
loop_
_entity_poly.entity_id
_entity_poly.type
_entity_poly.pdbx_seq_one_letter_code
_entity_poly.pdbx_strand_id
1 'polypeptide(L)'
;MVTTVTDGEGKRVDYTTNANGNVVQTTQNPLDAANKAVTTFTYDNKNNLTKVVEPNTNKANGTSAYVYTYDANGNITGVQLPENQNSTFEYDINNNLVKEQDFSQNVSTNDYDNKNNQTESTDPNVQTSASRYDANGNLLYSTHPMSAADNLLANSGFELDQNTDSWPDGWTKMMQPNTTATYGWSNTSKFGKKAISISNPTGWAIVSSEKVKYEAGDQFIASAYIKNENTANSALIKIEYFNAQGTPLPPTSYSFGLKVPMIGQGSRPSFLMYQTKRIQFLFPSV
;
A
#
# COMPACT_ATOMS: atom_id res chain seq x y z
N MET A 1 -40.39 10.86 10.51
CA MET A 1 -41.14 11.47 11.65
C MET A 1 -40.48 12.81 11.99
N VAL A 2 -41.15 13.73 12.72
CA VAL A 2 -40.48 14.91 13.29
C VAL A 2 -40.47 14.78 14.81
N THR A 3 -39.31 14.96 15.42
CA THR A 3 -39.11 14.95 16.87
C THR A 3 -38.46 16.27 17.28
N THR A 4 -39.04 16.94 18.26
CA THR A 4 -38.53 18.21 18.81
C THR A 4 -37.87 17.97 20.16
N VAL A 5 -36.72 18.59 20.38
CA VAL A 5 -36.05 18.67 21.68
C VAL A 5 -35.88 20.15 22.04
N THR A 6 -36.21 20.51 23.28
CA THR A 6 -35.94 21.84 23.84
C THR A 6 -35.12 21.67 25.11
N ASP A 7 -34.03 22.41 25.26
CA ASP A 7 -33.18 22.36 26.46
C ASP A 7 -33.73 23.25 27.60
N GLY A 8 -33.05 23.21 28.76
CA GLY A 8 -33.43 24.01 29.93
C GLY A 8 -33.23 25.53 29.77
N GLU A 9 -32.54 25.97 28.72
CA GLU A 9 -32.35 27.39 28.35
C GLU A 9 -33.37 27.85 27.30
N GLY A 10 -34.23 26.95 26.81
CA GLY A 10 -35.24 27.22 25.79
C GLY A 10 -34.75 27.11 24.34
N LYS A 11 -33.49 26.69 24.10
CA LYS A 11 -33.03 26.41 22.73
C LYS A 11 -33.72 25.17 22.21
N ARG A 12 -34.21 25.24 20.98
CA ARG A 12 -34.99 24.18 20.34
C ARG A 12 -34.25 23.62 19.13
N VAL A 13 -34.30 22.29 18.98
CA VAL A 13 -33.81 21.56 17.81
C VAL A 13 -34.92 20.62 17.32
N ASP A 14 -35.26 20.73 16.04
CA ASP A 14 -36.20 19.82 15.37
C ASP A 14 -35.44 18.83 14.49
N TYR A 15 -35.71 17.54 14.65
CA TYR A 15 -35.12 16.43 13.88
C TYR A 15 -36.19 15.80 12.98
N THR A 16 -35.92 15.72 11.68
CA THR A 16 -36.75 14.97 10.72
C THR A 16 -36.09 13.64 10.39
N THR A 17 -36.82 12.53 10.49
CA THR A 17 -36.36 11.18 10.16
C THR A 17 -37.06 10.57 8.94
N ASN A 18 -36.35 9.71 8.21
CA ASN A 18 -36.90 8.86 7.15
C ASN A 18 -37.63 7.62 7.75
N ALA A 19 -38.16 6.75 6.87
CA ALA A 19 -38.85 5.52 7.28
C ALA A 19 -37.93 4.46 7.93
N ASN A 20 -36.62 4.52 7.66
CA ASN A 20 -35.62 3.63 8.24
C ASN A 20 -35.10 4.13 9.61
N GLY A 21 -35.56 5.29 10.07
CA GLY A 21 -35.17 5.91 11.34
C GLY A 21 -34.01 6.92 11.24
N ASN A 22 -33.33 7.02 10.09
CA ASN A 22 -32.19 7.93 9.91
C ASN A 22 -32.66 9.40 9.95
N VAL A 23 -31.90 10.28 10.61
CA VAL A 23 -32.14 11.73 10.60
C VAL A 23 -31.78 12.30 9.23
N VAL A 24 -32.74 12.82 8.49
CA VAL A 24 -32.55 13.46 7.17
C VAL A 24 -32.43 14.98 7.25
N GLN A 25 -32.85 15.59 8.36
CA GLN A 25 -32.69 17.02 8.59
C GLN A 25 -32.63 17.33 10.10
N THR A 26 -31.74 18.25 10.47
CA THR A 26 -31.70 18.89 11.79
C THR A 26 -31.93 20.39 11.60
N THR A 27 -32.83 20.98 12.38
CA THR A 27 -33.10 22.43 12.37
C THR A 27 -32.90 22.99 13.77
N GLN A 28 -31.82 23.75 13.96
CA GLN A 28 -31.57 24.49 15.20
C GLN A 28 -32.30 25.84 15.15
N ASN A 29 -32.78 26.30 16.30
CA ASN A 29 -33.55 27.54 16.47
C ASN A 29 -34.72 27.67 15.47
N PRO A 30 -35.60 26.66 15.32
CA PRO A 30 -36.61 26.61 14.25
C PRO A 30 -37.63 27.76 14.29
N LEU A 31 -37.73 28.48 15.42
CA LEU A 31 -38.63 29.61 15.65
C LEU A 31 -37.95 30.98 15.50
N ASP A 32 -36.62 31.04 15.43
CA ASP A 32 -35.86 32.29 15.26
C ASP A 32 -35.34 32.36 13.82
N ALA A 33 -36.01 33.16 12.98
CA ALA A 33 -35.66 33.27 11.57
C ALA A 33 -34.25 33.85 11.30
N ALA A 34 -33.65 34.57 12.25
CA ALA A 34 -32.31 35.13 12.11
C ALA A 34 -31.21 34.12 12.47
N ASN A 35 -31.46 33.26 13.46
CA ASN A 35 -30.51 32.24 13.94
C ASN A 35 -30.87 30.80 13.55
N LYS A 36 -31.84 30.61 12.64
CA LYS A 36 -32.27 29.30 12.15
C LYS A 36 -31.18 28.65 11.29
N ALA A 37 -30.65 27.53 11.78
CA ALA A 37 -29.63 26.76 11.08
C ALA A 37 -30.21 25.39 10.66
N VAL A 38 -30.13 25.07 9.36
CA VAL A 38 -30.65 23.81 8.79
C VAL A 38 -29.49 22.97 8.24
N THR A 39 -29.35 21.75 8.75
CA THR A 39 -28.44 20.72 8.21
C THR A 39 -29.28 19.63 7.56
N THR A 40 -28.92 19.16 6.36
CA THR A 40 -29.60 18.01 5.72
C THR A 40 -28.65 16.86 5.45
N PHE A 41 -29.20 15.64 5.50
CA PHE A 41 -28.48 14.38 5.38
C PHE A 41 -29.15 13.51 4.31
N THR A 42 -28.37 13.04 3.35
CA THR A 42 -28.83 12.11 2.30
C THR A 42 -28.21 10.74 2.53
N TYR A 43 -28.99 9.68 2.32
CA TYR A 43 -28.56 8.29 2.49
C TYR A 43 -28.78 7.48 1.21
N ASP A 44 -27.98 6.43 1.01
CA ASP A 44 -28.22 5.43 -0.03
C ASP A 44 -29.26 4.37 0.42
N ASN A 45 -29.55 3.42 -0.50
CA ASN A 45 -30.47 2.30 -0.23
C ASN A 45 -29.94 1.27 0.79
N LYS A 46 -28.67 1.36 1.21
CA LYS A 46 -28.06 0.55 2.28
C LYS A 46 -28.03 1.29 3.63
N ASN A 47 -28.57 2.51 3.70
CA ASN A 47 -28.50 3.44 4.84
C ASN A 47 -27.11 4.07 5.10
N ASN A 48 -26.19 4.05 4.14
CA ASN A 48 -24.93 4.79 4.23
C ASN A 48 -25.17 6.29 3.99
N LEU A 49 -24.51 7.17 4.74
CA LEU A 49 -24.63 8.63 4.63
C LEU A 49 -23.86 9.14 3.41
N THR A 50 -24.53 9.50 2.32
CA THR A 50 -23.88 9.92 1.06
C THR A 50 -23.64 11.42 0.95
N LYS A 51 -24.39 12.25 1.67
CA LYS A 51 -24.23 13.72 1.62
C LYS A 51 -24.66 14.40 2.92
N VAL A 52 -23.86 15.36 3.38
CA VAL A 52 -24.22 16.33 4.43
C VAL A 52 -24.19 17.72 3.82
N VAL A 53 -25.26 18.50 3.98
CA VAL A 53 -25.28 19.94 3.63
C VAL A 53 -25.42 20.72 4.92
N GLU A 54 -24.44 21.55 5.23
CA GLU A 54 -24.39 22.33 6.47
C GLU A 54 -25.10 23.70 6.35
N PRO A 55 -25.46 24.34 7.49
CA PRO A 55 -26.15 25.62 7.49
C PRO A 55 -25.24 26.74 6.97
N ASN A 56 -25.46 27.17 5.73
CA ASN A 56 -24.53 28.06 5.03
C ASN A 56 -24.81 29.55 5.31
N THR A 57 -24.56 30.02 6.53
CA THR A 57 -24.73 31.43 6.92
C THR A 57 -23.58 32.32 6.40
N ASN A 58 -23.63 32.63 5.09
CA ASN A 58 -22.74 33.51 4.29
C ASN A 58 -21.69 32.84 3.37
N LYS A 59 -22.12 32.01 2.40
CA LYS A 59 -21.44 31.91 1.09
C LYS A 59 -22.43 32.09 -0.05
N ALA A 60 -22.41 33.26 -0.69
CA ALA A 60 -23.17 33.47 -1.93
C ALA A 60 -22.75 32.43 -2.98
N ASN A 61 -23.73 31.74 -3.57
CA ASN A 61 -23.59 30.60 -4.50
C ASN A 61 -23.19 29.24 -3.89
N GLY A 62 -23.01 29.12 -2.57
CA GLY A 62 -22.53 27.87 -1.95
C GLY A 62 -23.65 26.88 -1.59
N THR A 63 -23.58 25.66 -2.12
CA THR A 63 -24.08 24.48 -1.38
C THR A 63 -22.88 23.80 -0.75
N SER A 64 -22.48 24.24 0.45
CA SER A 64 -21.38 23.64 1.19
C SER A 64 -21.77 22.22 1.58
N ALA A 65 -21.27 21.22 0.86
CA ALA A 65 -21.65 19.83 1.04
C ALA A 65 -20.43 18.93 1.19
N TYR A 66 -20.48 18.06 2.20
CA TYR A 66 -19.63 16.88 2.26
C TYR A 66 -20.31 15.78 1.44
N VAL A 67 -19.58 15.12 0.55
CA VAL A 67 -20.08 13.97 -0.22
C VAL A 67 -19.22 12.75 0.09
N TYR A 68 -19.86 11.62 0.30
CA TYR A 68 -19.22 10.36 0.66
C TYR A 68 -19.59 9.29 -0.38
N THR A 69 -18.59 8.57 -0.89
CA THR A 69 -18.77 7.41 -1.76
C THR A 69 -18.40 6.13 -1.02
N TYR A 70 -19.04 5.03 -1.38
CA TYR A 70 -18.87 3.73 -0.72
C TYR A 70 -18.66 2.61 -1.74
N ASP A 71 -18.01 1.53 -1.33
CA ASP A 71 -17.92 0.29 -2.10
C ASP A 71 -19.13 -0.65 -1.87
N ALA A 72 -19.02 -1.88 -2.38
CA ALA A 72 -20.07 -2.89 -2.21
C ALA A 72 -20.20 -3.38 -0.75
N ASN A 73 -19.13 -3.32 0.04
CA ASN A 73 -19.06 -3.81 1.43
C ASN A 73 -19.44 -2.73 2.46
N GLY A 74 -19.46 -1.45 2.05
CA GLY A 74 -19.79 -0.30 2.90
C GLY A 74 -18.56 0.47 3.39
N ASN A 75 -17.38 0.23 2.84
CA ASN A 75 -16.19 1.03 3.13
C ASN A 75 -16.28 2.37 2.38
N ILE A 76 -15.84 3.47 3.00
CA ILE A 76 -15.81 4.80 2.37
C ILE A 76 -14.70 4.82 1.32
N THR A 77 -15.03 4.90 0.03
CA THR A 77 -14.04 4.97 -1.07
C THR A 77 -13.61 6.40 -1.39
N GLY A 78 -14.33 7.40 -0.88
CA GLY A 78 -13.98 8.79 -1.09
C GLY A 78 -14.80 9.77 -0.27
N VAL A 79 -14.16 10.90 0.02
CA VAL A 79 -14.75 12.05 0.71
C VAL A 79 -14.46 13.30 -0.11
N GLN A 80 -15.49 14.09 -0.41
CA GLN A 80 -15.36 15.42 -1.00
C GLN A 80 -15.76 16.47 0.02
N LEU A 81 -14.92 17.49 0.19
CA LEU A 81 -15.20 18.66 1.03
C LEU A 81 -16.01 19.72 0.25
N PRO A 82 -16.71 20.64 0.95
CA PRO A 82 -17.40 21.78 0.35
C PRO A 82 -16.57 22.61 -0.65
N GLU A 83 -15.26 22.68 -0.45
CA GLU A 83 -14.29 23.36 -1.32
C GLU A 83 -13.88 22.55 -2.58
N ASN A 84 -14.51 21.40 -2.83
CA ASN A 84 -14.22 20.43 -3.91
C ASN A 84 -12.84 19.74 -3.79
N GLN A 85 -12.18 19.83 -2.63
CA GLN A 85 -11.05 18.97 -2.29
C GLN A 85 -11.55 17.54 -2.07
N ASN A 86 -10.79 16.54 -2.54
CA ASN A 86 -11.20 15.13 -2.47
C ASN A 86 -10.12 14.31 -1.79
N SER A 87 -10.54 13.31 -1.02
CA SER A 87 -9.71 12.22 -0.53
C SER A 87 -10.32 10.91 -1.03
N THR A 88 -9.48 9.90 -1.29
CA THR A 88 -9.91 8.60 -1.82
C THR A 88 -9.23 7.44 -1.10
N PHE A 89 -9.91 6.31 -1.04
CA PHE A 89 -9.50 5.14 -0.27
C PHE A 89 -9.76 3.87 -1.09
N GLU A 90 -8.77 2.99 -1.13
CA GLU A 90 -8.84 1.69 -1.80
C GLU A 90 -8.62 0.58 -0.77
N TYR A 91 -9.42 -0.48 -0.86
CA TYR A 91 -9.43 -1.59 0.09
C TYR A 91 -9.13 -2.92 -0.60
N ASP A 92 -8.53 -3.86 0.15
CA ASP A 92 -8.44 -5.25 -0.30
C ASP A 92 -9.76 -6.02 -0.09
N ILE A 93 -9.77 -7.30 -0.49
CA ILE A 93 -10.95 -8.18 -0.38
C ILE A 93 -11.36 -8.49 1.08
N ASN A 94 -10.48 -8.22 2.05
CA ASN A 94 -10.74 -8.38 3.47
C ASN A 94 -11.18 -7.06 4.14
N ASN A 95 -11.31 -5.98 3.37
CA ASN A 95 -11.61 -4.60 3.81
C ASN A 95 -10.46 -3.90 4.55
N ASN A 96 -9.20 -4.29 4.33
CA ASN A 96 -8.05 -3.54 4.83
C ASN A 96 -7.73 -2.37 3.89
N LEU A 97 -7.37 -1.20 4.44
CA LEU A 97 -7.05 0.01 3.66
C LEU A 97 -5.66 -0.12 3.00
N VAL A 98 -5.62 -0.48 1.72
CA VAL A 98 -4.36 -0.68 0.99
C VAL A 98 -3.78 0.60 0.39
N LYS A 99 -4.60 1.63 0.16
CA LYS A 99 -4.14 2.93 -0.34
C LYS A 99 -5.10 4.03 0.08
N GLU A 100 -4.53 5.16 0.48
CA GLU A 100 -5.24 6.41 0.74
C GLU A 100 -4.58 7.52 -0.11
N GLN A 101 -5.41 8.42 -0.61
CA GLN A 101 -4.98 9.73 -1.08
C GLN A 101 -5.65 10.80 -0.21
N ASP A 102 -4.86 11.64 0.44
CA ASP A 102 -5.36 12.71 1.31
C ASP A 102 -5.90 13.91 0.49
N PHE A 103 -6.51 14.88 1.17
CA PHE A 103 -7.03 16.12 0.56
C PHE A 103 -5.95 17.03 -0.06
N SER A 104 -4.67 16.77 0.22
CA SER A 104 -3.51 17.44 -0.39
C SER A 104 -2.93 16.63 -1.57
N GLN A 105 -3.64 15.59 -2.01
CA GLN A 105 -3.25 14.62 -3.05
C GLN A 105 -2.03 13.75 -2.71
N ASN A 106 -1.54 13.76 -1.47
CA ASN A 106 -0.49 12.87 -1.01
C ASN A 106 -1.00 11.42 -0.97
N VAL A 107 -0.14 10.44 -1.26
CA VAL A 107 -0.54 9.02 -1.30
C VAL A 107 0.20 8.23 -0.22
N SER A 108 -0.56 7.49 0.59
CA SER A 108 -0.06 6.44 1.49
C SER A 108 -0.51 5.06 0.97
N THR A 109 0.26 4.00 1.26
CA THR A 109 -0.11 2.63 0.88
C THR A 109 0.27 1.63 1.97
N ASN A 110 -0.58 0.64 2.24
CA ASN A 110 -0.34 -0.41 3.23
C ASN A 110 -0.51 -1.80 2.61
N ASP A 111 0.25 -2.78 3.10
CA ASP A 111 0.13 -4.19 2.71
C ASP A 111 -0.13 -5.07 3.93
N TYR A 112 -1.01 -6.05 3.77
CA TYR A 112 -1.45 -6.93 4.85
C TYR A 112 -1.13 -8.39 4.54
N ASP A 113 -0.92 -9.20 5.59
CA ASP A 113 -0.89 -10.66 5.44
C ASP A 113 -2.32 -11.25 5.38
N ASN A 114 -2.42 -12.56 5.14
CA ASN A 114 -3.69 -13.28 5.09
C ASN A 114 -4.47 -13.32 6.44
N LYS A 115 -3.95 -12.71 7.49
CA LYS A 115 -4.58 -12.55 8.82
C LYS A 115 -4.88 -11.08 9.14
N ASN A 116 -4.77 -10.19 8.15
CA ASN A 116 -4.99 -8.74 8.26
C ASN A 116 -3.96 -8.02 9.16
N ASN A 117 -2.78 -8.60 9.41
CA ASN A 117 -1.69 -7.88 10.07
C ASN A 117 -0.98 -7.00 9.04
N GLN A 118 -0.77 -5.71 9.35
CA GLN A 118 -0.10 -4.77 8.45
C GLN A 118 1.41 -5.07 8.35
N THR A 119 1.84 -5.63 7.22
CA THR A 119 3.23 -6.06 6.97
C THR A 119 4.13 -4.98 6.38
N GLU A 120 3.56 -3.95 5.77
CA GLU A 120 4.27 -2.80 5.20
C GLU A 120 3.37 -1.56 5.21
N SER A 121 3.96 -0.38 5.36
CA SER A 121 3.33 0.91 5.05
C SER A 121 4.33 1.85 4.39
N THR A 122 3.87 2.61 3.40
CA THR A 122 4.58 3.73 2.77
C THR A 122 3.80 5.02 3.04
N ASP A 123 4.51 6.05 3.50
CA ASP A 123 3.98 7.39 3.76
C ASP A 123 4.03 8.31 2.52
N PRO A 124 3.39 9.50 2.57
CA PRO A 124 3.50 10.56 1.57
C PRO A 124 4.92 10.95 1.13
N ASN A 125 5.89 10.92 2.04
CA ASN A 125 7.30 11.23 1.79
C ASN A 125 8.04 10.04 1.16
N VAL A 126 7.31 9.01 0.74
CA VAL A 126 7.81 7.74 0.19
C VAL A 126 8.64 6.96 1.22
N GLN A 127 8.63 7.34 2.51
CA GLN A 127 9.26 6.57 3.58
C GLN A 127 8.46 5.31 3.83
N THR A 128 9.15 4.19 4.11
CA THR A 128 8.50 2.89 4.27
C THR A 128 8.94 2.25 5.57
N SER A 129 7.98 1.63 6.26
CA SER A 129 8.22 0.75 7.40
C SER A 129 7.66 -0.65 7.14
N ALA A 130 8.24 -1.68 7.73
CA ALA A 130 7.78 -3.06 7.59
C ALA A 130 7.65 -3.74 8.96
N SER A 131 6.70 -4.67 9.06
CA SER A 131 6.43 -5.46 10.27
C SER A 131 6.30 -6.95 9.95
N ARG A 132 6.68 -7.80 10.89
CA ARG A 132 6.56 -9.26 10.79
C ARG A 132 5.93 -9.81 12.07
N TYR A 133 5.06 -10.80 11.90
CA TYR A 133 4.23 -11.35 12.96
C TYR A 133 4.42 -12.87 13.07
N ASP A 134 4.17 -13.42 14.26
CA ASP A 134 4.14 -14.86 14.48
C ASP A 134 2.83 -15.50 13.96
N ALA A 135 2.68 -16.81 14.16
CA ALA A 135 1.48 -17.53 13.75
C ALA A 135 0.20 -17.11 14.54
N ASN A 136 0.33 -16.35 15.63
CA ASN A 136 -0.77 -15.88 16.47
C ASN A 136 -1.08 -14.38 16.25
N GLY A 137 -0.29 -13.67 15.44
CA GLY A 137 -0.42 -12.21 15.21
C GLY A 137 0.41 -11.34 16.16
N ASN A 138 1.30 -11.92 16.98
CA ASN A 138 2.21 -11.15 17.81
C ASN A 138 3.31 -10.52 16.95
N LEU A 139 3.62 -9.24 17.16
CA LEU A 139 4.72 -8.56 16.48
C LEU A 139 6.08 -9.20 16.87
N LEU A 140 6.79 -9.72 15.89
CA LEU A 140 8.16 -10.24 16.04
C LEU A 140 9.21 -9.17 15.74
N TYR A 141 8.98 -8.38 14.68
CA TYR A 141 9.91 -7.34 14.21
C TYR A 141 9.13 -6.18 13.61
N SER A 142 9.62 -4.96 13.82
CA SER A 142 9.23 -3.77 13.07
C SER A 142 10.48 -2.98 12.66
N THR A 143 10.36 -2.17 11.60
CA THR A 143 11.38 -1.20 11.21
C THR A 143 10.92 0.21 11.56
N HIS A 144 11.86 1.14 11.69
CA HIS A 144 11.53 2.56 11.58
C HIS A 144 11.15 2.90 10.13
N PRO A 145 10.42 4.01 9.89
CA PRO A 145 10.30 4.59 8.55
C PRO A 145 11.68 5.01 8.04
N MET A 146 12.01 4.65 6.81
CA MET A 146 13.30 4.96 6.19
C MET A 146 13.09 5.54 4.78
N SER A 147 14.00 6.38 4.30
CA SER A 147 13.92 7.08 3.02
C SER A 147 14.70 6.37 1.90
N ALA A 148 14.54 6.77 0.64
CA ALA A 148 15.23 6.10 -0.47
C ALA A 148 16.73 6.42 -0.50
N ALA A 149 17.14 7.50 0.17
CA ALA A 149 18.55 7.87 0.34
C ALA A 149 19.29 6.96 1.34
N ASP A 150 18.55 6.26 2.20
CA ASP A 150 19.13 5.34 3.20
C ASP A 150 19.34 3.91 2.64
N ASN A 151 19.06 3.71 1.34
CA ASN A 151 19.26 2.43 0.66
C ASN A 151 20.72 2.17 0.34
N LEU A 152 21.22 1.00 0.75
CA LEU A 152 22.58 0.57 0.45
C LEU A 152 22.77 0.03 -0.99
N LEU A 153 21.68 -0.20 -1.73
CA LEU A 153 21.73 -0.46 -3.17
C LEU A 153 21.32 0.77 -3.97
N ALA A 154 22.29 1.37 -4.67
CA ALA A 154 22.13 2.60 -5.45
C ALA A 154 21.03 2.53 -6.54
N ASN A 155 20.74 1.33 -7.07
CA ASN A 155 19.71 1.12 -8.08
C ASN A 155 18.66 0.08 -7.64
N SER A 156 18.23 0.13 -6.37
CA SER A 156 17.18 -0.76 -5.86
C SER A 156 15.83 -0.59 -6.56
N GLY A 157 15.56 0.58 -7.17
CA GLY A 157 14.37 0.80 -7.99
C GLY A 157 14.41 0.14 -9.37
N PHE A 158 15.57 -0.30 -9.87
CA PHE A 158 15.80 -0.63 -11.28
C PHE A 158 15.44 0.51 -12.25
N GLU A 159 15.72 1.76 -11.86
CA GLU A 159 15.36 2.96 -12.64
C GLU A 159 16.57 3.60 -13.34
N LEU A 160 17.80 3.27 -12.92
CA LEU A 160 19.04 3.78 -13.53
C LEU A 160 19.55 2.83 -14.62
N ASP A 161 19.75 3.37 -15.82
CA ASP A 161 20.33 2.74 -17.01
C ASP A 161 21.09 3.88 -17.73
N GLN A 162 22.28 4.21 -17.23
CA GLN A 162 23.11 5.32 -17.72
C GLN A 162 23.96 4.93 -18.93
N ASN A 163 24.29 3.64 -19.05
CA ASN A 163 25.11 3.12 -20.13
C ASN A 163 24.29 2.82 -21.42
N THR A 164 22.95 2.85 -21.35
CA THR A 164 22.00 2.57 -22.44
C THR A 164 21.99 1.13 -22.95
N ASP A 165 22.49 0.17 -22.15
CA ASP A 165 22.52 -1.26 -22.50
C ASP A 165 21.15 -1.98 -22.33
N SER A 166 20.11 -1.22 -21.95
CA SER A 166 18.76 -1.72 -21.64
C SER A 166 18.70 -2.64 -20.42
N TRP A 167 19.52 -2.35 -19.40
CA TRP A 167 19.60 -3.07 -18.14
C TRP A 167 19.85 -2.10 -16.96
N PRO A 168 19.45 -2.42 -15.72
CA PRO A 168 19.75 -1.54 -14.60
C PRO A 168 21.25 -1.57 -14.23
N ASP A 169 21.85 -0.38 -14.12
CA ASP A 169 23.21 -0.18 -13.59
C ASP A 169 23.36 -0.86 -12.22
N GLY A 170 24.51 -1.49 -11.97
CA GLY A 170 24.80 -2.17 -10.70
C GLY A 170 24.09 -3.52 -10.50
N TRP A 171 23.49 -4.11 -11.54
CA TRP A 171 22.87 -5.42 -11.49
C TRP A 171 23.39 -6.37 -12.59
N THR A 172 23.65 -7.63 -12.24
CA THR A 172 24.24 -8.64 -13.13
C THR A 172 23.26 -9.78 -13.42
N LYS A 173 23.12 -10.16 -14.69
CA LYS A 173 22.37 -11.36 -15.13
C LYS A 173 23.22 -12.61 -14.87
N MET A 174 22.67 -13.63 -14.21
CA MET A 174 23.37 -14.91 -14.01
C MET A 174 22.41 -16.08 -14.23
N MET A 175 22.84 -17.10 -14.95
CA MET A 175 22.05 -18.33 -15.16
C MET A 175 22.92 -19.57 -15.14
N GLN A 176 22.28 -20.73 -14.96
CA GLN A 176 22.92 -22.03 -14.98
C GLN A 176 23.65 -22.26 -16.32
N PRO A 177 24.91 -22.74 -16.31
CA PRO A 177 25.61 -23.11 -17.54
C PRO A 177 24.82 -24.10 -18.39
N ASN A 178 24.85 -23.91 -19.71
CA ASN A 178 24.11 -24.71 -20.70
C ASN A 178 22.57 -24.64 -20.57
N THR A 179 22.03 -23.52 -20.05
CA THR A 179 20.58 -23.26 -19.98
C THR A 179 20.22 -21.92 -20.63
N THR A 180 18.93 -21.65 -20.72
CA THR A 180 18.35 -20.45 -21.37
C THR A 180 17.47 -19.71 -20.38
N ALA A 181 17.53 -18.38 -20.37
CA ALA A 181 16.55 -17.50 -19.74
C ALA A 181 16.49 -16.16 -20.50
N THR A 182 15.32 -15.54 -20.55
CA THR A 182 15.11 -14.22 -21.16
C THR A 182 14.95 -13.18 -20.06
N TYR A 183 15.81 -12.16 -20.09
CA TYR A 183 15.78 -11.03 -19.17
C TYR A 183 15.30 -9.78 -19.90
N GLY A 184 14.51 -8.93 -19.24
CA GLY A 184 14.08 -7.67 -19.83
C GLY A 184 13.27 -6.79 -18.89
N TRP A 185 12.95 -5.58 -19.34
CA TRP A 185 12.09 -4.65 -18.62
C TRP A 185 10.62 -5.08 -18.64
N SER A 186 9.92 -4.79 -17.55
CA SER A 186 8.46 -4.77 -17.48
C SER A 186 7.96 -3.42 -16.98
N ASN A 187 6.91 -2.91 -17.61
CA ASN A 187 6.18 -1.74 -17.15
C ASN A 187 5.14 -2.10 -16.07
N THR A 188 4.90 -3.39 -15.84
CA THR A 188 4.11 -3.87 -14.69
C THR A 188 5.03 -3.90 -13.48
N SER A 189 4.80 -2.98 -12.55
CA SER A 189 5.70 -2.70 -11.44
C SER A 189 4.90 -2.25 -10.20
N LYS A 190 5.41 -2.45 -8.97
CA LYS A 190 4.70 -2.08 -7.74
C LYS A 190 5.02 -0.65 -7.27
N PHE A 191 6.25 -0.17 -7.49
CA PHE A 191 6.74 1.09 -6.93
C PHE A 191 7.71 1.85 -7.86
N GLY A 192 7.21 2.49 -8.92
CA GLY A 192 8.06 3.24 -9.85
C GLY A 192 7.57 3.08 -11.29
N LYS A 193 8.48 3.08 -12.26
CA LYS A 193 8.17 2.96 -13.69
C LYS A 193 8.52 1.60 -14.27
N LYS A 194 9.54 0.91 -13.74
CA LYS A 194 10.03 -0.36 -14.29
C LYS A 194 10.27 -1.46 -13.26
N ALA A 195 10.12 -2.69 -13.69
CA ALA A 195 10.49 -3.90 -12.97
C ALA A 195 11.40 -4.78 -13.83
N ILE A 196 12.21 -5.63 -13.21
CA ILE A 196 12.96 -6.67 -13.94
C ILE A 196 12.03 -7.86 -14.19
N SER A 197 12.05 -8.39 -15.41
CA SER A 197 11.43 -9.67 -15.74
C SER A 197 12.49 -10.73 -16.05
N ILE A 198 12.22 -11.97 -15.62
CA ILE A 198 12.95 -13.18 -16.01
C ILE A 198 11.91 -14.17 -16.52
N SER A 199 12.03 -14.60 -17.78
CA SER A 199 11.08 -15.53 -18.40
C SER A 199 11.77 -16.69 -19.11
N ASN A 200 11.03 -17.77 -19.27
CA ASN A 200 11.47 -19.01 -19.90
C ASN A 200 12.76 -19.67 -19.35
N PRO A 201 13.12 -19.59 -18.04
CA PRO A 201 14.27 -20.33 -17.51
C PRO A 201 14.16 -21.85 -17.73
N THR A 202 15.21 -22.46 -18.28
CA THR A 202 15.40 -23.93 -18.35
C THR A 202 16.36 -24.47 -17.28
N GLY A 203 16.92 -23.59 -16.45
CA GLY A 203 17.68 -23.88 -15.24
C GLY A 203 17.47 -22.78 -14.20
N TRP A 204 18.36 -22.62 -13.23
CA TRP A 204 18.31 -21.42 -12.39
C TRP A 204 18.69 -20.16 -13.20
N ALA A 205 18.00 -19.07 -12.92
CA ALA A 205 18.20 -17.76 -13.54
C ALA A 205 17.93 -16.69 -12.47
N ILE A 206 18.89 -15.79 -12.25
CA ILE A 206 18.85 -14.77 -11.19
C ILE A 206 19.38 -13.45 -11.72
N VAL A 207 19.07 -12.39 -10.97
CA VAL A 207 19.68 -11.08 -11.12
C VAL A 207 20.25 -10.69 -9.76
N SER A 208 21.55 -10.44 -9.72
CA SER A 208 22.30 -10.11 -8.50
C SER A 208 22.72 -8.65 -8.51
N SER A 209 22.65 -8.00 -7.36
CA SER A 209 23.16 -6.64 -7.19
C SER A 209 24.69 -6.64 -7.08
N GLU A 210 25.28 -5.44 -7.09
CA GLU A 210 26.57 -5.21 -6.46
C GLU A 210 26.60 -5.63 -4.99
N LYS A 211 27.80 -5.89 -4.47
CA LYS A 211 28.04 -6.30 -3.09
C LYS A 211 28.02 -5.09 -2.16
N VAL A 212 27.12 -5.11 -1.17
CA VAL A 212 27.09 -4.16 -0.08
C VAL A 212 28.18 -4.51 0.94
N LYS A 213 28.99 -3.51 1.36
CA LYS A 213 29.94 -3.67 2.47
C LYS A 213 29.19 -3.58 3.79
N TYR A 214 29.65 -4.31 4.80
CA TYR A 214 29.10 -4.29 6.15
C TYR A 214 30.19 -4.45 7.21
N GLU A 215 29.94 -3.91 8.39
CA GLU A 215 30.75 -4.11 9.59
C GLU A 215 30.09 -5.15 10.51
N ALA A 216 30.91 -5.78 11.36
CA ALA A 216 30.42 -6.82 12.27
C ALA A 216 29.50 -6.22 13.36
N GLY A 217 28.21 -6.58 13.31
CA GLY A 217 27.16 -6.07 14.20
C GLY A 217 26.03 -5.32 13.47
N ASP A 218 26.24 -4.96 12.20
CA ASP A 218 25.27 -4.20 11.39
C ASP A 218 24.02 -5.00 10.97
N GLN A 219 23.00 -4.28 10.48
CA GLN A 219 21.69 -4.81 10.08
C GLN A 219 21.15 -4.15 8.73
N PHE A 220 21.04 -4.90 7.58
CA PHE A 220 20.39 -4.51 6.26
C PHE A 220 19.35 -5.48 5.55
N ILE A 221 18.02 -5.42 5.84
CA ILE A 221 16.90 -6.31 5.43
C ILE A 221 16.88 -6.41 3.93
N ALA A 222 16.58 -7.59 3.43
CA ALA A 222 16.02 -7.67 2.09
C ALA A 222 14.48 -7.64 2.19
N SER A 223 13.87 -6.56 1.72
CA SER A 223 12.50 -6.63 1.19
C SER A 223 12.60 -6.57 -0.32
N ALA A 224 11.85 -7.44 -1.00
CA ALA A 224 11.67 -7.37 -2.45
C ALA A 224 10.27 -7.85 -2.79
N TYR A 225 9.70 -7.28 -3.83
CA TYR A 225 8.43 -7.75 -4.35
C TYR A 225 8.65 -8.71 -5.51
N ILE A 226 8.14 -9.93 -5.33
CA ILE A 226 8.22 -11.03 -6.28
C ILE A 226 6.80 -11.32 -6.75
N LYS A 227 6.51 -11.07 -8.02
CA LYS A 227 5.29 -11.58 -8.66
C LYS A 227 5.64 -12.75 -9.58
N ASN A 228 5.07 -13.91 -9.26
CA ASN A 228 5.06 -15.06 -10.15
C ASN A 228 3.83 -15.03 -11.05
N GLU A 229 4.03 -15.33 -12.34
CA GLU A 229 2.95 -15.62 -13.28
C GLU A 229 3.23 -16.99 -13.93
N ASN A 230 2.22 -17.86 -13.95
CA ASN A 230 2.27 -19.16 -14.65
C ASN A 230 3.46 -20.06 -14.26
N THR A 231 3.69 -20.27 -12.95
CA THR A 231 4.89 -20.94 -12.44
C THR A 231 4.66 -22.33 -11.86
N ALA A 232 5.43 -23.31 -12.35
CA ALA A 232 5.55 -24.64 -11.73
C ALA A 232 6.67 -24.75 -10.68
N ASN A 233 7.53 -23.73 -10.54
CA ASN A 233 8.72 -23.73 -9.68
C ASN A 233 8.74 -22.53 -8.72
N SER A 234 9.65 -22.56 -7.74
CA SER A 234 9.78 -21.51 -6.72
C SER A 234 10.52 -20.28 -7.24
N ALA A 235 10.07 -19.09 -6.82
CA ALA A 235 10.81 -17.83 -6.96
C ALA A 235 11.21 -17.32 -5.57
N LEU A 236 12.45 -16.86 -5.42
CA LEU A 236 13.03 -16.49 -4.13
C LEU A 236 14.01 -15.31 -4.23
N ILE A 237 14.06 -14.54 -3.14
CA ILE A 237 15.15 -13.64 -2.79
C ILE A 237 16.24 -14.47 -2.14
N LYS A 238 17.50 -14.29 -2.54
CA LYS A 238 18.66 -14.91 -1.90
C LYS A 238 19.59 -13.82 -1.38
N ILE A 239 20.03 -13.94 -0.13
CA ILE A 239 21.07 -13.10 0.47
C ILE A 239 22.30 -13.98 0.65
N GLU A 240 23.46 -13.56 0.13
CA GLU A 240 24.72 -14.30 0.23
C GLU A 240 25.78 -13.44 0.93
N TYR A 241 26.49 -14.02 1.90
CA TYR A 241 27.58 -13.34 2.61
C TYR A 241 28.92 -13.69 1.97
N PHE A 242 29.80 -12.70 1.87
CA PHE A 242 31.16 -12.89 1.35
C PHE A 242 32.17 -12.22 2.27
N ASN A 243 33.36 -12.80 2.40
CA ASN A 243 34.49 -12.12 3.03
C ASN A 243 35.06 -11.01 2.12
N ALA A 244 36.02 -10.25 2.63
CA ALA A 244 36.69 -9.17 1.89
C ALA A 244 37.38 -9.63 0.58
N GLN A 245 37.71 -10.93 0.48
CA GLN A 245 38.29 -11.57 -0.71
C GLN A 245 37.22 -12.13 -1.67
N GLY A 246 35.93 -11.90 -1.40
CA GLY A 246 34.83 -12.35 -2.25
C GLY A 246 34.47 -13.84 -2.13
N THR A 247 34.99 -14.54 -1.11
CA THR A 247 34.67 -15.95 -0.83
C THR A 247 33.40 -16.06 0.02
N PRO A 248 32.43 -16.95 -0.29
CA PRO A 248 31.22 -17.12 0.51
C PRO A 248 31.48 -17.46 1.99
N LEU A 249 30.67 -16.92 2.90
CA LEU A 249 30.73 -17.17 4.34
C LEU A 249 29.49 -17.97 4.82
N PRO A 250 29.64 -18.94 5.75
CA PRO A 250 28.49 -19.67 6.30
C PRO A 250 27.70 -18.83 7.33
N PRO A 251 26.36 -18.98 7.40
CA PRO A 251 25.50 -19.73 6.49
C PRO A 251 25.48 -19.07 5.11
N THR A 252 25.77 -19.87 4.06
CA THR A 252 26.13 -19.35 2.72
C THR A 252 25.00 -18.59 2.05
N SER A 253 23.76 -18.79 2.49
CA SER A 253 22.67 -17.88 2.17
C SER A 253 21.46 -17.99 3.09
N TYR A 254 20.74 -16.88 3.25
CA TYR A 254 19.31 -16.91 3.59
C TYR A 254 18.47 -16.84 2.31
N SER A 255 17.29 -17.44 2.32
CA SER A 255 16.38 -17.44 1.16
C SER A 255 14.92 -17.29 1.60
N PHE A 256 14.22 -16.37 0.95
CA PHE A 256 12.83 -16.01 1.26
C PHE A 256 12.02 -15.99 -0.03
N GLY A 257 10.87 -16.66 -0.11
CA GLY A 257 10.13 -16.73 -1.38
C GLY A 257 8.89 -17.62 -1.38
N LEU A 258 8.16 -17.56 -2.49
CA LEU A 258 6.94 -18.33 -2.72
C LEU A 258 7.29 -19.71 -3.30
N LYS A 259 7.12 -20.76 -2.48
CA LYS A 259 7.08 -22.15 -2.94
C LYS A 259 5.66 -22.49 -3.39
N VAL A 260 5.41 -22.49 -4.70
CA VAL A 260 4.14 -22.97 -5.28
C VAL A 260 4.26 -24.49 -5.54
N PRO A 261 3.29 -25.33 -5.12
CA PRO A 261 3.29 -26.74 -5.47
C PRO A 261 3.05 -26.93 -6.98
N MET A 262 3.73 -27.89 -7.60
CA MET A 262 3.62 -28.17 -9.05
C MET A 262 2.19 -28.54 -9.45
N ILE A 263 1.60 -27.79 -10.39
CA ILE A 263 0.35 -28.18 -11.07
C ILE A 263 0.53 -27.97 -12.58
N GLY A 264 0.33 -29.03 -13.37
CA GLY A 264 -0.07 -29.02 -14.79
C GLY A 264 0.91 -28.38 -15.80
N GLN A 265 1.44 -29.18 -16.73
CA GLN A 265 2.19 -28.66 -17.88
C GLN A 265 1.29 -27.88 -18.85
N GLY A 266 1.83 -26.83 -19.49
CA GLY A 266 1.20 -26.17 -20.64
C GLY A 266 1.78 -24.80 -21.00
N SER A 267 2.14 -24.01 -19.99
CA SER A 267 2.60 -22.62 -20.16
C SER A 267 4.08 -22.47 -19.85
N ARG A 268 4.79 -21.63 -20.62
CA ARG A 268 6.19 -21.29 -20.33
C ARG A 268 6.25 -20.11 -19.32
N PRO A 269 7.18 -20.12 -18.35
CA PRO A 269 7.11 -19.27 -17.16
C PRO A 269 7.53 -17.81 -17.40
N SER A 270 6.95 -16.89 -16.61
CA SER A 270 7.37 -15.49 -16.51
C SER A 270 7.34 -15.01 -15.06
N PHE A 271 8.46 -14.47 -14.57
CA PHE A 271 8.62 -13.90 -13.25
C PHE A 271 8.92 -12.40 -13.37
N LEU A 272 8.35 -11.62 -12.45
CA LEU A 272 8.49 -10.17 -12.34
C LEU A 272 9.05 -9.81 -10.96
N MET A 273 10.30 -9.33 -10.92
CA MET A 273 10.87 -8.69 -9.74
C MET A 273 10.44 -7.23 -9.76
N TYR A 274 9.32 -6.97 -9.10
CA TYR A 274 8.84 -5.64 -8.80
C TYR A 274 9.85 -4.88 -7.93
N GLN A 275 9.81 -3.55 -7.97
CA GLN A 275 10.84 -2.72 -7.35
C GLN A 275 11.11 -3.09 -5.89
N THR A 276 12.39 -3.32 -5.61
CA THR A 276 12.95 -3.34 -4.26
C THR A 276 12.98 -1.91 -3.74
N LYS A 277 11.91 -1.47 -3.06
CA LYS A 277 11.88 -0.08 -2.57
C LYS A 277 13.01 0.21 -1.58
N ARG A 278 13.40 -0.73 -0.69
CA ARG A 278 14.48 -0.56 0.32
C ARG A 278 15.25 -1.82 0.76
N ILE A 279 16.44 -1.63 1.35
CA ILE A 279 17.26 -2.71 1.98
C ILE A 279 17.98 -2.25 3.29
N GLN A 280 17.42 -2.50 4.51
CA GLN A 280 17.84 -2.00 5.87
C GLN A 280 17.27 -2.83 7.11
N PHE A 281 18.04 -3.61 7.94
CA PHE A 281 17.56 -4.81 8.73
C PHE A 281 17.21 -4.43 10.16
N LEU A 282 16.43 -5.33 10.76
CA LEU A 282 16.76 -5.85 12.08
C LEU A 282 17.30 -7.29 12.01
N PHE A 283 18.30 -7.60 12.83
CA PHE A 283 18.61 -8.99 13.21
C PHE A 283 18.48 -9.12 14.74
N PRO A 284 17.89 -10.21 15.27
CA PRO A 284 17.97 -10.48 16.69
C PRO A 284 19.40 -10.83 17.09
N SER A 285 19.81 -10.43 18.30
CA SER A 285 20.93 -11.07 18.99
C SER A 285 20.60 -12.54 19.26
N VAL A 286 21.55 -13.44 19.01
CA VAL A 286 21.52 -14.83 19.46
C VAL A 286 21.87 -14.91 20.94
#